data_AF-Q2J5K3-F1
#
_entry.id   AF-Q2J5K3-F1
#
_cell.length_a   1.000
_cell.length_b   1.000
_cell.length_c   1.000
_cell.angle_alpha   90.00
_cell.angle_beta   90.00
_cell.angle_gamma   90.00
#
_symmetry.space_group_name_H-M   'P 1'
#
loop_
_entity.id
_entity.type
_entity.pdbx_description
1 polymer ?
#
loop_
_entity_poly.entity_id
_entity_poly.type
_entity_poly.pdbx_seq_one_letter_code
_entity_poly.pdbx_strand_id
1 'polypeptide(L)'
;MDQEPNNQDHGWRGIQLGEVIARHIRPYAVLNGYGVQIATFATWNDAHVWAHKKIQDPDVILPLEVEDRTQRITRRITRETCELIAWTIFTKVGGCEPMNGEDGPSPRTLDES
;
A
#
# COMPACT_ATOMS: atom_id res chain seq x y z
N MET A 1 57.72 -0.85 19.20
CA MET A 1 57.08 -1.79 18.25
C MET A 1 55.64 -1.81 18.65
N ASP A 2 54.90 -0.89 18.03
CA ASP A 2 53.56 -0.48 18.39
C ASP A 2 52.62 -1.16 17.39
N GLN A 3 51.76 -2.05 17.88
CA GLN A 3 50.70 -2.65 17.07
C GLN A 3 49.36 -2.22 17.65
N GLU A 4 48.72 -1.27 16.98
CA GLU A 4 47.28 -1.03 17.08
C GLU A 4 46.52 -2.16 16.37
N PRO A 5 45.43 -2.70 16.95
CA PRO A 5 44.45 -3.43 16.17
C PRO A 5 43.41 -2.43 15.66
N ASN A 6 43.54 -2.14 14.37
CA ASN A 6 42.50 -1.69 13.46
C ASN A 6 41.22 -2.52 13.64
N ASN A 7 40.16 -1.94 14.22
CA ASN A 7 38.84 -2.54 14.22
C ASN A 7 37.81 -1.59 13.61
N GLN A 8 37.86 -1.55 12.28
CA GLN A 8 36.74 -1.56 11.34
C GLN A 8 35.39 -1.00 11.84
N ASP A 9 35.22 0.29 11.59
CA ASP A 9 33.98 1.04 11.67
C ASP A 9 33.07 0.76 10.44
N HIS A 10 32.40 -0.40 10.42
CA HIS A 10 31.49 -0.80 9.33
C HIS A 10 30.00 -0.82 9.73
N GLY A 11 29.64 -0.33 10.92
CA GLY A 11 28.27 -0.39 11.44
C GLY A 11 27.31 0.73 10.97
N TRP A 12 27.82 1.86 10.47
CA TRP A 12 27.01 3.07 10.25
C TRP A 12 26.48 3.31 8.85
N ARG A 13 26.99 2.64 7.80
CA ARG A 13 26.55 2.88 6.41
C ARG A 13 25.13 2.38 6.11
N GLY A 14 24.69 1.30 6.76
CA GLY A 14 23.37 0.71 6.51
C GLY A 14 22.21 1.58 7.01
N ILE A 15 22.40 2.23 8.16
CA ILE A 15 21.37 3.07 8.81
C ILE A 15 21.19 4.39 8.04
N GLN A 16 22.29 5.00 7.59
CA GLN A 16 22.25 6.23 6.79
C GLN A 16 21.63 6.03 5.40
N LEU A 17 21.87 4.90 4.73
CA LEU A 17 21.28 4.65 3.41
C LEU A 17 19.75 4.46 3.50
N GLY A 18 19.26 3.75 4.52
CA GLY A 18 17.82 3.61 4.77
C GLY A 18 17.14 4.94 5.07
N GLU A 19 17.78 5.81 5.85
CA GLU A 19 17.25 7.15 6.16
C GLU A 19 17.33 8.09 4.95
N VAL A 20 18.39 8.02 4.13
CA VAL A 20 18.53 8.82 2.89
C VAL A 20 17.52 8.39 1.83
N ILE A 21 17.28 7.09 1.67
CA ILE A 21 16.24 6.57 0.77
C ILE A 21 14.85 6.96 1.30
N ALA A 22 14.59 6.83 2.60
CA ALA A 22 13.34 7.30 3.21
C ALA A 22 13.12 8.81 3.04
N ARG A 23 14.18 9.62 3.04
CA ARG A 23 14.12 11.06 2.72
C ARG A 23 13.85 11.35 1.23
N HIS A 24 14.16 10.43 0.33
CA HIS A 24 13.92 10.58 -1.12
C HIS A 24 12.59 9.99 -1.59
N ILE A 25 12.01 9.06 -0.84
CA ILE A 25 10.67 8.57 -1.12
C ILE A 25 9.67 9.62 -0.62
N ARG A 26 8.82 10.11 -1.52
CA ARG A 26 7.65 10.92 -1.19
C ARG A 26 6.41 10.05 -1.36
N PRO A 27 6.10 9.17 -0.38
CA PRO A 27 5.10 8.13 -0.58
C PRO A 27 3.67 8.67 -0.54
N TYR A 28 3.50 9.92 -0.09
CA TYR A 28 2.21 10.59 0.05
C TYR A 28 1.94 11.45 -1.17
N ALA A 29 1.03 10.98 -2.03
CA ALA A 29 0.57 11.72 -3.19
C ALA A 29 -0.73 12.45 -2.84
N VAL A 30 -0.89 13.68 -3.33
CA VAL A 30 -2.18 14.38 -3.27
C VAL A 30 -2.75 14.48 -4.67
N LEU A 31 -3.97 14.01 -4.84
CA LEU A 31 -4.71 13.99 -6.09
C LEU A 31 -5.92 14.92 -6.00
N ASN A 32 -6.34 15.49 -7.13
CA ASN A 32 -7.58 16.27 -7.22
C ASN A 32 -8.80 15.38 -7.54
N GLY A 33 -9.98 15.99 -7.67
CA GLY A 33 -11.22 15.26 -7.97
C GLY A 33 -11.26 14.50 -9.30
N TYR A 34 -10.28 14.72 -10.18
CA TYR A 34 -10.10 13.96 -11.42
C TYR A 34 -9.05 12.84 -11.31
N GLY A 35 -8.49 12.61 -10.11
CA GLY A 35 -7.40 11.66 -9.91
C GLY A 35 -6.05 12.15 -10.48
N VAL A 36 -5.90 13.46 -10.74
CA VAL A 36 -4.62 14.03 -11.19
C VAL A 36 -3.78 14.35 -9.97
N GLN A 37 -2.55 13.81 -9.91
CA GLN A 37 -1.60 14.13 -8.86
C GLN A 37 -1.13 15.59 -8.97
N ILE A 38 -1.31 16.35 -7.89
CA ILE A 38 -0.98 17.79 -7.83
C ILE A 38 0.15 18.11 -6.85
N ALA A 39 0.49 17.19 -5.94
CA ALA A 39 1.60 17.37 -5.00
C ALA A 39 2.11 16.02 -4.45
N THR A 40 3.35 16.00 -3.93
CA THR A 40 3.93 14.86 -3.21
C THR A 40 4.71 15.31 -1.98
N PHE A 41 4.61 14.53 -0.91
CA PHE A 41 5.19 14.84 0.40
C PHE A 41 5.96 13.67 0.98
N ALA A 42 6.96 13.99 1.81
CA ALA A 42 7.75 13.00 2.53
C ALA A 42 7.02 12.45 3.76
N THR A 43 6.08 13.22 4.33
CA THR A 43 5.33 12.81 5.53
C THR A 43 3.82 12.93 5.33
N TRP A 44 3.09 12.08 6.03
CA TRP A 44 1.63 12.10 6.07
C TRP A 44 1.10 13.45 6.57
N ASN A 45 1.68 13.94 7.66
CA ASN A 45 1.23 15.16 8.31
C ASN A 45 1.36 16.37 7.40
N ASP A 46 2.47 16.48 6.66
CA ASP A 46 2.67 17.60 5.73
C ASP A 46 1.66 17.56 4.59
N ALA A 47 1.41 16.38 4.00
CA ALA A 47 0.41 16.20 2.96
C ALA A 47 -1.00 16.56 3.45
N HIS A 48 -1.35 16.08 4.64
CA HIS A 48 -2.67 16.26 5.24
C HIS A 48 -2.94 17.74 5.59
N VAL A 49 -1.99 18.41 6.25
CA VAL A 49 -2.11 19.84 6.56
C VAL A 49 -2.13 20.69 5.29
N TRP A 50 -1.30 20.36 4.31
CA TRP A 50 -1.31 21.05 3.03
C TRP A 50 -2.67 20.93 2.32
N ALA A 51 -3.24 19.73 2.27
CA ALA A 51 -4.54 19.51 1.64
C ALA A 51 -5.65 20.31 2.33
N HIS A 52 -5.68 20.35 3.66
CA HIS A 52 -6.64 21.18 4.42
C HIS A 52 -6.51 22.69 4.16
N LYS A 53 -5.29 23.17 3.90
CA LYS A 53 -5.08 24.56 3.47
C LYS A 53 -5.56 24.75 2.02
N LYS A 54 -5.22 23.81 1.14
CA LYS A 54 -5.51 23.89 -0.29
C LYS A 54 -7.01 23.87 -0.61
N ILE A 55 -7.82 23.13 0.15
CA ILE A 55 -9.30 23.11 -0.04
C ILE A 55 -9.98 24.48 0.18
N GLN A 56 -9.29 25.43 0.83
CA GLN A 56 -9.78 26.80 1.02
C GLN A 56 -9.64 27.65 -0.24
N ASP A 57 -8.79 27.24 -1.20
CA ASP A 57 -8.72 27.91 -2.49
C ASP A 57 -10.05 27.73 -3.24
N PRO A 58 -10.64 28.78 -3.82
CA PRO A 58 -11.92 28.67 -4.52
C PRO A 58 -11.81 27.81 -5.79
N ASP A 59 -10.66 27.84 -6.46
CA ASP A 59 -10.41 27.16 -7.74
C ASP A 59 -9.94 25.70 -7.59
N VAL A 60 -9.84 25.19 -6.36
CA VAL A 60 -9.42 23.81 -6.12
C VAL A 60 -10.48 22.82 -6.60
N ILE A 61 -10.05 21.84 -7.38
CA ILE A 61 -10.91 20.75 -7.86
C ILE A 61 -11.04 19.70 -6.74
N LEU A 62 -12.22 19.63 -6.12
CA LEU A 62 -12.53 18.72 -5.03
C LEU A 62 -13.09 17.36 -5.53
N PRO A 63 -13.02 16.29 -4.70
CA PRO A 63 -12.28 16.21 -3.43
C PRO A 63 -10.77 16.25 -3.65
N LEU A 64 -10.01 16.60 -2.60
CA LEU A 64 -8.59 16.24 -2.56
C LEU A 64 -8.43 14.87 -1.93
N GLU A 65 -7.57 14.04 -2.50
CA GLU A 65 -7.27 12.71 -2.01
C GLU A 65 -5.79 12.61 -1.64
N VAL A 66 -5.49 12.32 -0.37
CA VAL A 66 -4.13 12.05 0.11
C VAL A 66 -3.94 10.54 0.16
N GLU A 67 -3.20 10.00 -0.78
CA GLU A 67 -2.88 8.57 -0.86
C GLU A 67 -1.60 8.25 -0.11
N ASP A 68 -1.66 7.30 0.82
CA ASP A 68 -0.51 6.52 1.26
C ASP A 68 -0.52 5.18 0.52
N ARG A 69 0.32 5.09 -0.51
CA ARG A 69 0.43 3.89 -1.34
C ARG A 69 1.09 2.71 -0.63
N THR A 70 1.85 2.97 0.43
CA THR A 70 2.52 1.91 1.20
C THR A 70 1.51 1.18 2.08
N GLN A 71 0.61 1.93 2.70
CA GLN A 71 -0.45 1.41 3.56
C GLN A 71 -1.75 1.14 2.80
N ARG A 72 -1.85 1.56 1.54
CA ARG A 72 -3.04 1.46 0.68
C ARG A 72 -4.26 2.08 1.35
N ILE A 73 -4.09 3.31 1.82
CA ILE A 73 -5.14 4.11 2.42
C ILE A 73 -5.20 5.46 1.71
N THR A 74 -6.40 6.03 1.65
CA THR A 74 -6.64 7.38 1.15
C THR A 74 -7.35 8.20 2.23
N ARG A 75 -6.95 9.44 2.46
CA ARG A 75 -7.85 10.45 3.03
C ARG A 75 -8.52 11.23 1.93
N ARG A 76 -9.84 11.19 1.88
CA ARG A 76 -10.65 12.03 1.00
C ARG A 76 -11.10 13.26 1.78
N ILE A 77 -10.78 14.42 1.26
CA ILE A 77 -10.96 15.70 1.93
C ILE A 77 -11.83 16.60 1.05
N THR A 78 -12.95 17.02 1.63
CA THR A 78 -13.86 18.04 1.09
C THR A 78 -13.81 19.27 1.99
N ARG A 79 -14.70 20.26 1.79
CA ARG A 79 -14.77 21.41 2.70
C ARG A 79 -15.45 21.03 4.03
N GLU A 80 -16.24 19.97 4.00
CA GLU A 80 -17.10 19.53 5.08
C GLU A 80 -16.54 18.30 5.82
N THR A 81 -15.79 17.45 5.11
CA THR A 81 -15.37 16.14 5.63
C THR A 81 -13.91 15.81 5.37
N CYS A 82 -13.35 14.97 6.25
CA CYS A 82 -12.05 14.33 6.10
C CYS A 82 -12.20 12.84 6.43
N GLU A 83 -12.39 12.03 5.39
CA GLU A 83 -12.80 10.62 5.48
C GLU A 83 -11.63 9.69 5.20
N LEU A 84 -11.49 8.63 6.00
CA LEU A 84 -10.49 7.58 5.77
C LEU A 84 -11.11 6.48 4.91
N ILE A 85 -10.44 6.14 3.82
CA ILE A 85 -10.80 5.07 2.91
C ILE A 85 -9.65 4.08 2.88
N ALA A 86 -9.84 2.91 3.49
CA ALA A 86 -8.87 1.82 3.43
C ALA A 86 -9.15 0.94 2.21
N TRP A 87 -8.12 0.60 1.43
CA TRP A 87 -8.27 -0.22 0.25
C TRP A 87 -8.20 -1.69 0.66
N THR A 88 -9.33 -2.38 0.69
CA THR A 88 -9.34 -3.83 0.91
C THR A 88 -8.81 -4.54 -0.33
N ILE A 89 -7.83 -5.43 -0.15
CA ILE A 89 -7.39 -6.35 -1.20
C ILE A 89 -8.09 -7.68 -0.98
N PHE A 90 -8.93 -8.10 -1.93
CA PHE A 90 -9.41 -9.48 -2.00
C PHE A 90 -8.56 -10.25 -3.01
N THR A 91 -7.62 -11.05 -2.53
CA THR A 91 -6.93 -12.01 -3.39
C THR A 91 -7.58 -13.38 -3.20
N LYS A 92 -8.37 -13.83 -4.19
CA LYS A 92 -8.86 -15.21 -4.23
C LYS A 92 -7.68 -16.11 -4.59
N VAL A 93 -7.08 -16.75 -3.60
CA VAL A 93 -6.16 -17.87 -3.81
C VAL A 93 -7.02 -19.10 -4.06
N GLY A 94 -6.79 -19.82 -5.16
CA GLY A 94 -7.64 -20.95 -5.59
C GLY A 94 -7.89 -21.94 -4.45
N GLY A 95 -9.15 -22.32 -4.25
CA GLY A 95 -9.53 -23.40 -3.35
C GLY A 95 -9.27 -24.75 -4.01
N CYS A 96 -9.03 -25.78 -3.20
CA CYS A 96 -8.95 -27.16 -3.67
C CYS A 96 -10.19 -27.47 -4.52
N GLU A 97 -10.01 -27.97 -5.74
CA GLU A 97 -11.12 -28.59 -6.47
C GLU A 97 -11.71 -29.70 -5.57
N PRO A 98 -13.04 -29.80 -5.43
CA PRO A 98 -13.60 -30.99 -4.82
C PRO A 98 -13.14 -32.17 -5.69
N MET A 99 -12.34 -33.08 -5.11
CA MET A 99 -12.13 -34.37 -5.73
C MET A 99 -13.52 -34.99 -5.84
N ASN A 100 -14.07 -35.01 -7.06
CA ASN A 100 -15.17 -35.90 -7.39
C ASN A 100 -14.63 -37.29 -7.10
N GLY A 101 -15.08 -37.88 -5.99
CA GLY A 101 -14.69 -39.22 -5.58
C GLY A 101 -15.01 -40.20 -6.70
N GLU A 102 -13.98 -40.61 -7.43
CA GLU A 102 -14.00 -41.91 -8.08
C GLU A 102 -14.02 -42.95 -6.97
N ASP A 103 -15.18 -43.57 -6.73
CA ASP A 103 -15.30 -45.01 -6.48
C ASP A 103 -16.75 -45.38 -6.17
N GLY A 104 -17.48 -45.75 -7.22
CA GLY A 104 -18.62 -46.65 -7.11
C GLY A 104 -18.32 -47.87 -7.98
N PRO A 105 -18.17 -49.08 -7.42
CA PRO A 105 -17.96 -50.26 -8.24
C PRO A 105 -19.16 -50.46 -9.16
N SER A 106 -18.89 -50.54 -10.46
CA SER A 106 -19.89 -50.86 -11.48
C SER A 106 -20.61 -52.16 -11.11
N PRO A 107 -21.95 -52.19 -10.93
CA PRO A 107 -22.65 -53.43 -10.68
C PRO A 107 -22.62 -54.23 -11.98
N ARG A 108 -21.86 -55.34 -11.97
CA ARG A 108 -21.80 -56.30 -13.05
C ARG A 108 -23.21 -56.81 -13.33
N THR A 109 -23.74 -56.53 -14.52
CA THR A 109 -24.93 -57.20 -15.07
C THR A 109 -24.51 -58.54 -15.66
N LEU A 110 -24.92 -59.65 -15.03
CA LEU A 110 -24.88 -61.02 -15.58
C LEU A 110 -25.57 -61.93 -14.53
N ASP A 111 -26.53 -62.79 -14.79
CA ASP A 111 -27.45 -63.07 -15.89
C ASP A 111 -28.46 -64.07 -15.24
N GLU A 112 -29.75 -63.88 -15.44
CA GLU A 112 -30.80 -64.73 -14.87
C GLU A 112 -31.28 -65.68 -15.97
N SER A 113 -30.90 -66.96 -15.93
CA SER A 113 -31.58 -68.13 -16.57
C SER A 113 -30.92 -69.46 -16.19
#